data_AF-A0A6B3LSC6-F1
#
_entry.id   AF-A0A6B3LSC6-F1
#
_cell.length_a   1.000
_cell.length_b   1.000
_cell.length_c   1.000
_cell.angle_alpha   90.00
_cell.angle_beta   90.00
_cell.angle_gamma   90.00
#
_symmetry.space_group_name_H-M   'P 1'
#
loop_
_entity.id
_entity.type
_entity.pdbx_description
1 polymer ?
#
loop_
_entity_poly.entity_id
_entity_poly.type
_entity_poly.pdbx_seq_one_letter_code
_entity_poly.pdbx_strand_id
1 'polypeptide(L)'
;MPSVSLSDLFSFDSFAHACMFAVLCFLMIVGFTKQFTYPKLQHFAVRASLLISTLFGILIEILQFTLVPGRTAEIMDIVSNTIGCIIGIIIFKWVYIW
;
A
#
# COMPACT_ATOMS: atom_id res chain seq x y z
N MET A 1 -26.36 7.84 -3.70
CA MET A 1 -25.35 6.88 -4.19
C MET A 1 -24.08 7.68 -4.35
N PRO A 2 -22.98 7.44 -3.62
CA PRO A 2 -21.78 8.21 -3.90
C PRO A 2 -21.29 7.74 -5.28
N SER A 3 -21.34 8.65 -6.25
CA SER A 3 -20.65 8.47 -7.52
C SER A 3 -19.17 8.37 -7.21
N VAL A 4 -18.53 7.25 -7.56
CA VAL A 4 -17.07 7.15 -7.56
C VAL A 4 -16.53 8.20 -8.52
N SER A 5 -16.12 9.34 -7.99
CA SER A 5 -15.68 10.46 -8.81
C SER A 5 -14.18 10.34 -8.99
N LEU A 6 -13.70 10.37 -10.23
CA LEU A 6 -12.25 10.38 -10.52
C LEU A 6 -11.51 11.53 -9.83
N SER A 7 -12.21 12.62 -9.49
CA SER A 7 -11.71 13.72 -8.68
C SER A 7 -11.24 13.30 -7.30
N ASP A 8 -11.86 12.28 -6.70
CA ASP A 8 -11.60 11.90 -5.32
C ASP A 8 -10.24 11.18 -5.20
N LEU A 9 -9.76 10.52 -6.28
CA LEU A 9 -8.38 10.01 -6.38
C LEU A 9 -7.32 11.11 -6.34
N PHE A 10 -7.66 12.31 -6.80
CA PHE A 10 -6.77 13.46 -6.78
C PHE A 10 -6.91 14.29 -5.50
N SER A 11 -7.70 13.82 -4.53
CA SER A 11 -7.71 14.41 -3.20
C SER A 11 -6.32 14.29 -2.55
N PHE A 12 -5.97 15.26 -1.70
CA PHE A 12 -4.71 15.21 -0.96
C PHE A 12 -4.61 13.96 -0.08
N ASP A 13 -5.74 13.51 0.46
CA ASP A 13 -5.85 12.35 1.35
C ASP A 13 -5.53 11.05 0.59
N SER A 14 -6.15 10.84 -0.57
CA SER A 14 -5.89 9.67 -1.43
C SER A 14 -4.47 9.68 -1.99
N PHE A 15 -3.91 10.86 -2.32
CA PHE A 15 -2.50 10.97 -2.69
C PHE A 15 -1.56 10.59 -1.53
N ALA A 16 -1.86 11.03 -0.31
CA ALA A 16 -1.09 10.67 0.88
C ALA A 16 -1.12 9.16 1.13
N HIS A 17 -2.30 8.52 0.98
CA HIS A 17 -2.45 7.07 1.02
C HIS A 17 -1.56 6.37 -0.01
N ALA A 18 -1.64 6.76 -1.29
CA ALA A 18 -0.78 6.17 -2.32
C ALA A 18 0.72 6.34 -2.02
N CYS A 19 1.14 7.53 -1.56
CA CYS A 19 2.54 7.79 -1.22
C CYS A 19 3.02 6.94 -0.04
N MET A 20 2.25 6.89 1.05
CA MET A 20 2.58 6.11 2.25
C MET A 20 2.68 4.62 1.94
N PHE A 21 1.73 4.08 1.17
CA PHE A 21 1.74 2.66 0.79
C PHE A 21 2.84 2.33 -0.22
N ALA A 22 3.26 3.28 -1.07
CA ALA A 22 4.44 3.11 -1.92
C ALA A 22 5.71 2.98 -1.09
N VAL A 23 5.92 3.87 -0.12
CA VAL A 23 7.08 3.81 0.79
C VAL A 23 7.04 2.54 1.63
N LEU A 24 5.89 2.19 2.20
CA LEU A 24 5.71 0.97 2.99
C LEU A 24 6.07 -0.27 2.18
N CYS A 25 5.47 -0.44 1.00
CA CYS A 25 5.70 -1.61 0.17
C CYS A 25 7.17 -1.68 -0.28
N PHE A 26 7.75 -0.56 -0.72
CA PHE A 26 9.17 -0.49 -1.11
C PHE A 26 10.10 -0.93 0.03
N LEU A 27 9.98 -0.33 1.22
CA LEU A 27 10.83 -0.65 2.36
C LEU A 27 10.66 -2.09 2.83
N MET A 28 9.43 -2.60 2.76
CA MET A 28 9.13 -3.98 3.14
C MET A 28 9.78 -4.99 2.19
N ILE A 29 9.78 -4.72 0.87
CA ILE A 29 10.50 -5.53 -0.11
C ILE A 29 12.00 -5.50 0.20
N VAL A 30 12.58 -4.31 0.44
CA VAL A 30 13.99 -4.17 0.79
C VAL A 30 14.34 -4.99 2.04
N GLY A 31 13.52 -4.90 3.08
CA GLY A 31 13.71 -5.66 4.32
C GLY A 31 13.64 -7.18 4.11
N PHE A 32 12.63 -7.67 3.39
CA PHE A 32 12.47 -9.10 3.11
C PHE A 32 13.53 -9.64 2.16
N THR A 33 14.02 -8.84 1.21
CA THR A 33 15.12 -9.25 0.32
C THR A 33 16.47 -9.31 1.04
N LYS A 34 16.72 -8.44 2.02
CA LYS A 34 18.03 -8.32 2.70
C LYS A 34 18.18 -9.15 3.97
N GLN A 35 17.11 -9.74 4.48
CA GLN A 35 17.19 -10.66 5.62
C GLN A 35 17.64 -12.07 5.19
N PHE A 36 18.34 -12.79 6.07
CA PHE A 36 18.83 -14.16 5.84
C PHE A 36 18.20 -15.20 6.78
N THR A 37 17.33 -14.77 7.70
CA THR A 37 16.70 -15.63 8.72
C THR A 37 15.61 -16.52 8.12
N TYR A 38 14.87 -16.04 7.12
CA TYR A 38 13.72 -16.70 6.50
C TYR A 38 13.88 -16.78 4.97
N PRO A 39 14.60 -17.78 4.43
CA PRO A 39 14.91 -17.88 3.00
C PRO A 39 13.67 -17.93 2.09
N LYS A 40 12.58 -18.58 2.55
CA LYS A 40 11.32 -18.61 1.79
C LYS A 40 10.71 -17.22 1.65
N LEU A 41 10.69 -16.44 2.73
CA LEU A 41 10.17 -15.06 2.70
C LEU A 41 11.05 -14.16 1.83
N GLN A 42 12.36 -14.38 1.84
CA GLN A 42 13.30 -13.69 0.97
C GLN A 42 13.02 -13.97 -0.51
N HIS A 43 12.81 -15.24 -0.87
CA HIS A 43 12.50 -15.64 -2.24
C HIS A 43 11.17 -15.06 -2.75
N PHE A 44 10.19 -14.92 -1.85
CA PHE A 44 8.87 -14.34 -2.17
C PHE A 44 8.70 -12.89 -1.70
N ALA A 45 9.79 -12.15 -1.48
CA ALA A 45 9.77 -10.82 -0.85
C ALA A 45 8.77 -9.85 -1.49
N VAL A 46 8.74 -9.76 -2.83
CA VAL A 46 7.81 -8.89 -3.56
C VAL A 46 6.36 -9.29 -3.33
N ARG A 47 6.03 -10.58 -3.47
CA ARG A 47 4.65 -11.08 -3.32
C ARG A 47 4.17 -10.95 -1.88
N ALA A 48 5.04 -11.27 -0.92
CA ALA A 48 4.74 -11.15 0.51
C ALA A 48 4.52 -9.68 0.90
N SER A 49 5.38 -8.76 0.44
CA SER A 49 5.24 -7.33 0.74
C SER A 49 3.97 -6.74 0.15
N LEU A 50 3.61 -7.11 -1.08
CA LEU A 50 2.36 -6.69 -1.70
C LEU A 50 1.16 -7.17 -0.88
N LEU A 51 1.12 -8.47 -0.55
CA LEU A 51 0.01 -9.06 0.21
C LEU A 51 -0.12 -8.42 1.59
N ILE A 52 0.99 -8.28 2.33
CA ILE A 52 0.98 -7.70 3.67
C ILE A 52 0.58 -6.22 3.62
N SER A 53 1.12 -5.44 2.68
CA SER A 53 0.82 -4.01 2.55
C SER A 53 -0.63 -3.79 2.15
N THR A 54 -1.18 -4.55 1.19
CA THR A 54 -2.59 -4.43 0.80
C THR A 54 -3.53 -4.81 1.95
N LEU A 55 -3.25 -5.91 2.67
CA LEU A 55 -4.05 -6.30 3.84
C LEU A 55 -3.97 -5.24 4.95
N PHE A 56 -2.80 -4.65 5.16
CA PHE A 56 -2.61 -3.57 6.11
C PHE A 56 -3.42 -2.31 5.71
N GLY A 57 -3.49 -1.98 4.42
CA GLY A 57 -4.34 -0.89 3.91
C GLY A 57 -5.81 -1.11 4.19
N ILE A 58 -6.32 -2.31 3.88
CA ILE A 58 -7.72 -2.67 4.20
C ILE A 58 -7.99 -2.56 5.70
N LEU A 59 -7.06 -3.03 6.53
CA LEU A 59 -7.20 -2.96 7.99
C LEU A 59 -7.24 -1.50 8.48
N ILE A 60 -6.36 -0.64 7.98
CA ILE A 60 -6.34 0.77 8.35
C ILE A 60 -7.65 1.46 7.95
N GLU A 61 -8.22 1.15 6.79
CA GLU A 61 -9.52 1.70 6.36
C GLU A 61 -10.66 1.33 7.31
N ILE A 62 -10.68 0.06 7.76
CA ILE A 62 -11.64 -0.41 8.76
C ILE A 62 -11.43 0.32 10.09
N LEU A 63 -10.18 0.50 10.50
CA LEU A 63 -9.85 1.22 11.74
C LEU A 63 -10.22 2.71 11.66
N GLN A 64 -9.99 3.37 10.52
CA GLN A 64 -10.38 4.75 10.31
C GLN A 64 -11.91 4.90 10.42
N PHE A 65 -12.66 4.03 9.75
CA PHE A 65 -14.12 4.04 9.82
C PHE A 65 -14.67 3.80 11.23
N THR A 66 -14.02 2.94 12.01
CA THR A 66 -14.51 2.57 13.35
C THR A 66 -14.05 3.52 14.45
N LEU A 67 -12.85 4.10 14.34
CA LEU A 67 -12.21 4.87 15.41
C LEU A 67 -12.14 6.37 15.14
N VAL A 68 -12.32 6.83 13.90
CA VAL A 68 -12.23 8.26 13.55
C VAL A 68 -13.63 8.81 13.27
N PRO A 69 -14.22 9.58 14.21
CA PRO A 69 -15.55 10.14 14.02
C PRO A 69 -15.59 11.04 12.78
N GLY A 70 -16.56 10.80 11.89
CA GLY A 70 -16.75 11.59 10.68
C GLY A 70 -15.90 11.18 9.48
N ARG A 71 -15.06 10.13 9.58
CA ARG A 71 -14.41 9.51 8.42
C ARG A 71 -15.21 8.29 7.97
N THR A 72 -15.59 8.29 6.69
CA THR A 72 -16.18 7.12 6.03
C THR A 72 -15.06 6.33 5.35
N ALA A 73 -15.09 5.00 5.44
CA ALA A 73 -14.22 4.17 4.61
C ALA A 73 -14.59 4.41 3.14
N GLU A 74 -13.66 4.94 2.36
CA GLU A 74 -13.85 5.17 0.94
C GLU A 74 -13.18 4.06 0.14
N ILE A 75 -13.90 3.54 -0.85
CA ILE A 75 -13.34 2.56 -1.80
C ILE A 75 -12.11 3.17 -2.51
N MET A 76 -12.09 4.50 -2.68
CA MET A 76 -11.02 5.24 -3.32
C MET A 76 -9.71 5.18 -2.53
N ASP A 77 -9.76 5.09 -1.21
CA ASP A 77 -8.56 4.98 -0.38
C ASP A 77 -7.97 3.57 -0.44
N ILE A 78 -8.81 2.52 -0.48
CA ILE A 78 -8.34 1.14 -0.75
C ILE A 78 -7.66 1.04 -2.12
N VAL A 79 -8.24 1.69 -3.14
CA VAL A 79 -7.67 1.76 -4.48
C VAL A 79 -6.33 2.50 -4.44
N SER A 80 -6.26 3.64 -3.75
CA SER A 80 -5.04 4.44 -3.61
C SER A 80 -3.93 3.71 -2.86
N ASN A 81 -4.26 2.99 -1.79
CA ASN A 81 -3.34 2.11 -1.05
C ASN A 81 -2.75 1.04 -1.99
N THR A 82 -3.60 0.43 -2.82
CA THR A 82 -3.19 -0.61 -3.77
C THR A 82 -2.30 -0.05 -4.89
N ILE A 83 -2.66 1.12 -5.45
CA ILE A 83 -1.83 1.84 -6.43
C ILE A 83 -0.47 2.19 -5.82
N GLY A 84 -0.45 2.68 -4.58
CA GLY A 84 0.77 2.93 -3.82
C GLY A 84 1.67 1.71 -3.76
N CYS A 85 1.14 0.55 -3.39
CA CYS A 85 1.91 -0.69 -3.35
C CYS A 85 2.53 -1.06 -4.71
N ILE A 86 1.77 -0.90 -5.81
CA ILE A 86 2.27 -1.14 -7.18
C ILE A 86 3.41 -0.16 -7.51
N ILE A 87 3.26 1.12 -7.18
CA ILE A 87 4.32 2.12 -7.36
C ILE A 87 5.57 1.74 -6.57
N GLY A 88 5.42 1.30 -5.32
CA GLY A 88 6.54 0.83 -4.48
C GLY A 88 7.31 -0.34 -5.12
N ILE A 89 6.59 -1.30 -5.74
CA ILE A 89 7.20 -2.40 -6.49
C ILE A 89 7.97 -1.89 -7.73
N ILE A 90 7.37 -0.97 -8.48
CA ILE A 90 8.00 -0.38 -9.67
C ILE A 90 9.29 0.35 -9.28
N ILE A 91 9.25 1.18 -8.23
CA ILE A 91 10.42 1.89 -7.69
C ILE A 91 11.48 0.88 -7.25
N PHE A 92 11.10 -0.19 -6.54
CA PHE A 92 12.04 -1.22 -6.12
C PHE A 92 12.76 -1.85 -7.31
N LYS A 93 12.00 -2.28 -8.34
CA LYS A 93 12.59 -2.87 -9.54
C LYS A 93 13.50 -1.91 -10.29
N TRP A 94 13.13 -0.63 -10.35
CA TRP A 94 13.92 0.40 -11.02
C TRP A 94 15.23 0.70 -10.28
N VAL A 95 15.20 0.83 -8.95
CA VAL A 95 16.37 1.12 -8.12
C VAL A 95 17.35 -0.07 -8.06
N TYR A 96 16.83 -1.29 -7.91
CA TYR A 96 17.67 -2.47 -7.67
C TYR A 96 18.07 -3.22 -8.95
N ILE A 97 17.71 -2.71 -10.15
CA ILE A 97 17.95 -3.34 -11.47
C ILE A 97 17.81 -4.86 -11.37
N TRP A 98 16.59 -5.29 -11.01
CA TRP A 98 16.20 -6.69 -10.93
C TRP A 98 15.82 -7.25 -12.30
#